data_AF-A0AAW2Q8X9-F1
#
_entry.id   AF-A0AAW2Q8X9-F1
#
_cell.length_a   1.000
_cell.length_b   1.000
_cell.length_c   1.000
_cell.angle_alpha   90.00
_cell.angle_beta   90.00
_cell.angle_gamma   90.00
#
_symmetry.space_group_name_H-M   'P 1'
#
loop_
_entity.id
_entity.type
_entity.pdbx_description
1 polymer ?
#
loop_
_entity_poly.entity_id
_entity_poly.type
_entity_poly.pdbx_seq_one_letter_code
_entity_poly.pdbx_strand_id
1 'polypeptide(L)'
;MESYLLAALSLATLSFAHTCYGGVLFSTLPQTLAVSASPTDGQVLKAGEDNIVTWGLNQSFPDGIDSAYTEVKLILCYGPISQADRGWRKTVDNLSKDKTCQFTIAHRTYMRDTQNFTWMIERDVPTAVYFVRAYAYNSSGNEVAYGQTTDAKKSRNLFKVQAISGRHSSLDIASVCFSALLCYLWLVLWCWRREEGIQQRIKERPMLRQLTMSYSRKYFTFPQKSSVILIEVTLDLLSETINSNSYT
;
A
#
# COMPACT_ATOMS: atom_id res chain seq x y z
N MET A 1 -46.63 24.08 -25.38
CA MET A 1 -46.16 22.79 -24.84
C MET A 1 -45.18 22.08 -25.77
N GLU A 2 -45.37 22.12 -27.10
CA GLU A 2 -44.46 21.45 -28.05
C GLU A 2 -43.02 22.02 -28.08
N SER A 3 -42.84 23.33 -27.90
CA SER A 3 -41.51 23.96 -27.88
C SER A 3 -40.63 23.52 -26.71
N TYR A 4 -41.24 23.24 -25.54
CA TYR A 4 -40.52 22.76 -24.36
C TYR A 4 -40.14 21.29 -24.46
N LEU A 5 -40.96 20.48 -25.14
CA LEU A 5 -40.66 19.07 -25.42
C LEU A 5 -39.48 18.93 -26.38
N LEU A 6 -39.42 19.76 -27.43
CA LEU A 6 -38.29 19.77 -28.38
C LEU A 6 -36.99 20.26 -27.72
N ALA A 7 -37.07 21.29 -26.87
CA ALA A 7 -35.91 21.76 -26.12
C ALA A 7 -35.39 20.69 -25.13
N ALA A 8 -36.28 20.04 -24.38
CA ALA A 8 -35.90 18.96 -23.46
C ALA A 8 -35.31 17.74 -24.19
N LEU A 9 -35.86 17.37 -25.34
CA LEU A 9 -35.32 16.28 -26.17
C LEU A 9 -33.93 16.62 -26.71
N SER A 10 -33.71 17.86 -27.15
CA SER A 10 -32.40 18.32 -27.63
C SER A 10 -31.33 18.30 -26.52
N LEU A 11 -31.68 18.72 -25.30
CA LEU A 11 -30.80 18.73 -24.13
C LEU A 11 -30.50 17.30 -23.63
N ALA A 12 -31.46 16.39 -23.76
CA ALA A 12 -31.26 14.96 -23.48
C ALA A 12 -30.34 14.29 -24.53
N THR A 13 -30.43 14.65 -25.81
CA THR A 13 -29.54 14.07 -26.83
C THR A 13 -28.09 14.56 -26.73
N LEU A 14 -27.85 15.79 -26.27
CA LEU A 14 -26.51 16.34 -26.05
C LEU A 14 -25.78 15.69 -24.86
N SER A 15 -26.51 15.17 -23.87
CA SER A 15 -25.92 14.51 -22.70
C SER A 15 -25.50 13.04 -22.95
N PHE A 16 -26.08 12.37 -23.96
CA PHE A 16 -25.66 11.02 -24.37
C PHE A 16 -24.50 10.99 -25.39
N ALA A 17 -24.27 12.09 -26.12
CA ALA A 17 -23.23 12.19 -27.14
C ALA A 17 -21.79 12.17 -26.57
N HIS A 18 -21.61 12.29 -25.25
CA HIS A 18 -20.29 12.27 -24.62
C HIS A 18 -19.69 10.85 -24.45
N THR A 19 -20.42 9.79 -24.81
CA THR A 19 -20.00 8.40 -24.49
C THR A 19 -19.29 7.65 -25.61
N CYS A 20 -19.03 8.29 -26.77
CA CYS A 20 -18.46 7.64 -27.95
C CYS A 20 -17.03 8.10 -28.33
N TYR A 21 -16.25 8.60 -27.38
CA TYR A 21 -14.79 8.58 -27.54
C TYR A 21 -14.30 7.15 -27.33
N GLY A 22 -14.12 6.41 -28.42
CA GLY A 22 -13.43 5.13 -28.40
C GLY A 22 -12.03 5.33 -27.83
N GLY A 23 -11.78 4.83 -26.63
CA GLY A 23 -10.47 4.93 -25.98
C GLY A 23 -9.39 4.24 -26.81
N VAL A 24 -8.14 4.70 -26.64
CA VAL A 24 -7.00 4.13 -27.36
C VAL A 24 -6.80 2.67 -26.95
N LEU A 25 -6.62 1.79 -27.94
CA LEU A 25 -6.40 0.36 -27.74
C LEU A 25 -4.91 0.06 -27.76
N PHE A 26 -4.39 -0.63 -26.74
CA PHE A 26 -2.99 -1.02 -26.62
C PHE A 26 -2.51 -1.81 -27.83
N SER A 27 -3.34 -2.72 -28.35
CA SER A 27 -3.08 -3.51 -29.56
C SER A 27 -2.83 -2.69 -30.83
N THR A 28 -3.29 -1.43 -30.87
CA THR A 28 -3.11 -0.54 -32.03
C THR A 28 -1.87 0.33 -31.94
N LEU A 29 -1.26 0.46 -30.76
CA LEU A 29 -0.07 1.30 -30.62
C LEU A 29 1.17 0.59 -31.20
N PRO A 30 2.00 1.30 -31.97
CA PRO A 30 3.29 0.78 -32.39
C PRO A 30 4.31 0.81 -31.24
N GLN A 31 5.15 -0.22 -31.19
CA GLN A 31 6.29 -0.28 -30.26
C GLN A 31 7.52 0.38 -30.90
N THR A 32 7.71 1.67 -30.66
CA THR A 32 8.79 2.48 -31.28
C THR A 32 9.86 2.92 -30.29
N LEU A 33 9.52 3.03 -29.01
CA LEU A 33 10.43 3.47 -27.96
C LEU A 33 11.26 2.28 -27.42
N ALA A 34 12.57 2.48 -27.33
CA ALA A 34 13.47 1.60 -26.60
C ALA A 34 13.52 2.06 -25.14
N VAL A 35 13.28 1.14 -24.20
CA VAL A 35 13.35 1.41 -22.76
C VAL A 35 14.28 0.40 -22.14
N SER A 36 15.24 0.89 -21.38
CA SER A 36 16.19 0.10 -20.59
C SER A 36 16.13 0.56 -19.15
N ALA A 37 16.23 -0.37 -18.21
CA ALA A 37 16.30 -0.07 -16.80
C ALA A 37 17.52 -0.77 -16.20
N SER A 38 18.16 -0.12 -15.23
CA SER A 38 19.30 -0.64 -14.48
C SER A 38 19.05 -2.00 -13.78
N PRO A 39 17.84 -2.31 -13.26
CA PRO A 39 17.61 -3.57 -12.55
C PRO A 39 17.72 -4.79 -13.46
N THR A 40 18.46 -5.79 -12.97
CA THR A 40 18.58 -7.09 -13.63
C THR A 40 17.37 -8.00 -13.37
N ASP A 41 17.17 -9.00 -14.22
CA ASP A 41 16.04 -9.93 -14.10
C ASP A 41 16.08 -10.67 -12.75
N GLY A 42 14.99 -10.59 -12.00
CA GLY A 42 14.87 -11.19 -10.67
C GLY A 42 15.49 -10.38 -9.52
N GLN A 43 16.11 -9.22 -9.79
CA GLN A 43 16.66 -8.37 -8.75
C GLN A 43 15.56 -7.83 -7.82
N VAL A 44 15.86 -7.80 -6.52
CA VAL A 44 14.98 -7.21 -5.50
C VAL A 44 15.49 -5.80 -5.17
N LEU A 45 14.63 -4.81 -5.37
CA LEU A 45 14.88 -3.41 -5.06
C LEU A 45 14.08 -3.00 -3.84
N LYS A 46 14.64 -2.16 -2.99
CA LYS A 46 13.90 -1.59 -1.86
C LYS A 46 13.36 -0.21 -2.23
N ALA A 47 12.16 0.09 -1.75
CA ALA A 47 11.63 1.44 -1.86
C ALA A 47 12.57 2.44 -1.13
N GLY A 48 12.84 3.58 -1.75
CA GLY A 48 13.84 4.55 -1.33
C GLY A 48 15.25 4.37 -1.93
N GLU A 49 15.47 3.36 -2.79
CA GLU A 49 16.71 3.22 -3.56
C GLU A 49 16.59 3.88 -4.94
N ASP A 50 17.68 4.52 -5.39
CA ASP A 50 17.78 5.16 -6.70
C ASP A 50 18.07 4.15 -7.80
N ASN A 51 17.35 4.25 -8.91
CA ASN A 51 17.50 3.40 -10.09
C ASN A 51 17.58 4.25 -11.35
N ILE A 52 18.47 3.86 -12.28
CA ILE A 52 18.60 4.55 -13.56
C ILE A 52 17.66 3.89 -14.58
N VAL A 53 16.81 4.70 -15.19
CA VAL A 53 15.94 4.32 -16.32
C VAL A 53 16.36 5.15 -17.52
N THR A 54 16.52 4.50 -18.65
CA THR A 54 16.91 5.11 -19.92
C THR A 54 15.85 4.83 -20.96
N TRP A 55 15.45 5.83 -21.72
CA TRP A 55 14.50 5.67 -22.82
C TRP A 55 14.90 6.54 -24.01
N GLY A 56 14.47 6.14 -25.19
CA GLY A 56 14.71 6.88 -26.42
C GLY A 56 13.98 6.24 -27.59
N LEU A 57 13.96 6.91 -28.74
CA LEU A 57 13.48 6.29 -29.97
C LEU A 57 14.47 5.20 -30.39
N ASN A 58 13.97 4.05 -30.83
CA ASN A 58 14.85 3.03 -31.39
C ASN A 58 15.40 3.51 -32.75
N GLN A 59 16.73 3.59 -32.85
CA GLN A 59 17.45 4.13 -34.02
C GLN A 59 17.27 3.30 -35.30
N SER A 60 16.69 2.10 -35.20
CA SER A 60 16.33 1.29 -36.36
C SER A 60 15.14 1.87 -37.16
N PHE A 61 14.37 2.80 -36.60
CA PHE A 61 13.23 3.41 -37.27
C PHE A 61 13.63 4.64 -38.11
N PRO A 62 12.96 4.87 -39.25
CA PRO A 62 13.24 6.02 -40.10
C PRO A 62 12.82 7.33 -39.42
N ASP A 63 13.44 8.41 -39.91
CA ASP A 63 13.15 9.77 -39.47
C ASP A 63 11.71 10.18 -39.81
N GLY A 64 10.99 10.72 -38.81
CA GLY A 64 9.63 11.23 -38.96
C GLY A 64 8.51 10.38 -38.35
N ILE A 65 8.81 9.17 -37.86
CA ILE A 65 7.83 8.34 -37.11
C ILE A 65 7.42 9.02 -35.79
N ASP A 66 8.33 9.78 -35.21
CA ASP A 66 8.20 10.55 -33.97
C ASP A 66 7.57 11.94 -34.15
N SER A 67 7.11 12.29 -35.35
CA SER A 67 6.52 13.61 -35.66
C SER A 67 5.30 13.96 -34.80
N ALA A 68 4.57 12.95 -34.32
CA ALA A 68 3.42 13.13 -33.44
C ALA A 68 3.79 13.16 -31.95
N TYR A 69 5.05 12.92 -31.57
CA TYR A 69 5.46 12.75 -30.17
C TYR A 69 5.76 14.12 -29.56
N THR A 70 5.02 14.48 -28.52
CA THR A 70 5.20 15.73 -27.78
C THR A 70 5.75 15.47 -26.39
N GLU A 71 5.21 14.46 -25.71
CA GLU A 71 5.58 14.11 -24.34
C GLU A 71 5.78 12.61 -24.20
N VAL A 72 6.60 12.22 -23.22
CA VAL A 72 6.80 10.82 -22.83
C VAL A 72 6.49 10.67 -21.35
N LYS A 73 5.67 9.67 -21.01
CA LYS A 73 5.45 9.24 -19.62
C LYS A 73 6.03 7.86 -19.42
N LEU A 74 6.88 7.73 -18.43
CA LEU A 74 7.38 6.46 -17.93
C LEU A 74 6.49 6.02 -16.78
N ILE A 75 5.99 4.79 -16.86
CA ILE A 75 5.04 4.24 -15.91
C ILE A 75 5.52 2.84 -15.49
N LEU A 76 5.41 2.56 -14.20
CA LEU A 76 5.67 1.27 -13.60
C LEU A 76 4.43 0.37 -13.76
N CYS A 77 4.66 -0.83 -14.28
CA CYS A 77 3.61 -1.77 -14.66
C CYS A 77 3.79 -3.11 -13.94
N TYR A 78 2.69 -3.70 -13.47
CA TYR A 78 2.69 -5.01 -12.81
C TYR A 78 3.07 -6.14 -13.76
N GLY A 79 4.05 -6.96 -13.39
CA GLY A 79 4.39 -8.19 -14.10
C GLY A 79 3.32 -9.29 -13.94
N PRO A 80 3.24 -10.27 -14.86
CA PRO A 80 2.18 -11.29 -14.88
C PRO A 80 2.02 -12.06 -13.56
N ILE A 81 3.15 -12.38 -12.91
CA ILE A 81 3.20 -13.09 -11.62
C ILE A 81 2.43 -12.31 -10.53
N SER A 82 2.46 -10.97 -10.59
CA SER A 82 1.79 -10.11 -9.60
C SER A 82 0.34 -9.78 -9.96
N GLN A 83 -0.16 -10.25 -11.12
CA GLN A 83 -1.53 -10.06 -11.59
C GLN A 83 -2.44 -11.27 -11.34
N ALA A 84 -1.86 -12.49 -11.23
CA ALA A 84 -2.61 -13.76 -11.22
C ALA A 84 -3.81 -13.78 -10.24
N ASP A 85 -3.60 -13.35 -9.00
CA ASP A 85 -4.63 -13.39 -7.95
C ASP A 85 -5.30 -12.03 -7.67
N ARG A 86 -5.05 -11.01 -8.52
CA ARG A 86 -5.51 -9.63 -8.27
C ARG A 86 -6.14 -9.02 -9.50
N GLY A 87 -7.45 -9.24 -9.65
CA GLY A 87 -8.24 -8.72 -10.78
C GLY A 87 -8.15 -7.20 -10.98
N TRP A 88 -7.89 -6.43 -9.93
CA TRP A 88 -7.69 -4.97 -10.03
C TRP A 88 -6.37 -4.55 -10.68
N ARG A 89 -5.44 -5.47 -10.94
CA ARG A 89 -4.15 -5.25 -11.65
C ARG A 89 -4.14 -5.82 -13.07
N LYS A 90 -5.29 -6.25 -13.57
CA LYS A 90 -5.39 -6.99 -14.83
C LYS A 90 -5.12 -6.08 -16.03
N THR A 91 -4.36 -6.60 -17.00
CA THR A 91 -4.18 -5.95 -18.30
C THR A 91 -5.48 -5.99 -19.12
N VAL A 92 -5.88 -4.82 -19.60
CA VAL A 92 -7.02 -4.63 -20.51
C VAL A 92 -6.51 -3.91 -21.75
N ASP A 93 -7.00 -4.29 -22.93
CA ASP A 93 -6.55 -3.68 -24.19
C ASP A 93 -6.90 -2.19 -24.28
N ASN A 94 -8.07 -1.79 -23.78
CA ASN A 94 -8.42 -0.38 -23.67
C ASN A 94 -7.57 0.30 -22.60
N LEU A 95 -6.71 1.24 -23.01
CA LEU A 95 -5.76 1.93 -22.13
C LEU A 95 -6.44 2.71 -21.00
N SER A 96 -7.61 3.31 -21.25
CA SER A 96 -8.37 4.02 -20.21
C SER A 96 -8.87 3.10 -19.09
N LYS A 97 -8.99 1.79 -19.38
CA LYS A 97 -9.41 0.76 -18.42
C LYS A 97 -8.24 -0.09 -17.91
N ASP A 98 -7.05 0.05 -18.49
CA ASP A 98 -5.89 -0.74 -18.08
C ASP A 98 -5.46 -0.32 -16.67
N LYS A 99 -5.36 -1.31 -15.77
CA LYS A 99 -4.86 -1.12 -14.40
C LYS A 99 -3.50 -1.78 -14.20
N THR A 100 -2.84 -2.21 -15.26
CA THR A 100 -1.51 -2.80 -15.18
C THR A 100 -0.46 -1.76 -14.78
N CYS A 101 -0.54 -0.58 -15.38
CA CYS A 101 0.42 0.50 -15.24
C CYS A 101 -0.23 1.62 -14.42
N GLN A 102 0.26 1.87 -13.21
CA GLN A 102 -0.40 2.79 -12.27
C GLN A 102 0.53 3.88 -11.73
N PHE A 103 1.82 3.56 -11.51
CA PHE A 103 2.74 4.48 -10.86
C PHE A 103 3.56 5.21 -11.92
N THR A 104 3.40 6.52 -12.02
CA THR A 104 4.20 7.33 -12.94
C THR A 104 5.60 7.52 -12.36
N ILE A 105 6.60 7.14 -13.14
CA ILE A 105 8.03 7.27 -12.81
C ILE A 105 8.53 8.67 -13.18
N ALA A 106 8.17 9.11 -14.40
CA ALA A 106 8.58 10.39 -14.94
C ALA A 106 7.61 10.85 -16.03
N HIS A 107 7.48 12.16 -16.17
CA HIS A 107 6.79 12.80 -17.28
C HIS A 107 7.71 13.88 -17.83
N ARG A 108 8.11 13.73 -19.11
CA ARG A 108 9.09 14.58 -19.77
C ARG A 108 8.63 14.97 -21.16
N THR A 109 9.11 16.11 -21.63
CA THR A 109 8.99 16.48 -23.05
C THR A 109 9.80 15.52 -23.89
N TYR A 110 9.24 15.09 -25.02
CA TYR A 110 9.92 14.19 -25.94
C TYR A 110 11.16 14.86 -26.55
N MET A 111 12.28 14.14 -26.51
CA MET A 111 13.47 14.45 -27.28
C MET A 111 13.89 13.20 -28.03
N ARG A 112 14.44 13.40 -29.23
CA ARG A 112 14.85 12.31 -30.09
C ARG A 112 16.04 11.53 -29.55
N ASP A 113 16.94 12.24 -28.87
CA ASP A 113 18.11 11.67 -28.23
C ASP A 113 17.73 10.75 -27.06
N THR A 114 18.61 9.78 -26.79
CA THR A 114 18.46 8.91 -25.63
C THR A 114 18.54 9.71 -24.34
N GLN A 115 17.49 9.65 -23.53
CA GLN A 115 17.40 10.31 -22.24
C GLN A 115 17.64 9.30 -21.11
N ASN A 116 18.44 9.71 -20.13
CA ASN A 116 18.64 8.99 -18.89
C ASN A 116 17.94 9.73 -17.74
N PHE A 117 17.40 8.96 -16.80
CA PHE A 117 16.77 9.51 -15.60
C PHE A 117 17.05 8.60 -14.42
N THR A 118 17.56 9.20 -13.36
CA THR A 118 17.61 8.55 -12.06
C THR A 118 16.27 8.76 -11.38
N TRP A 119 15.60 7.66 -11.08
CA TRP A 119 14.33 7.62 -10.38
C TRP A 119 14.50 6.94 -9.03
N MET A 120 13.99 7.59 -7.98
CA MET A 120 13.89 7.00 -6.66
C MET A 120 12.56 6.27 -6.52
N ILE A 121 12.58 5.00 -6.11
CA ILE A 121 11.34 4.23 -5.91
C ILE A 121 10.57 4.84 -4.74
N GLU A 122 9.37 5.34 -5.03
CA GLU A 122 8.49 5.94 -4.02
C GLU A 122 8.05 4.92 -2.96
N ARG A 123 7.80 5.42 -1.74
CA ARG A 123 7.47 4.58 -0.57
C ARG A 123 6.08 3.95 -0.64
N ASP A 124 5.20 4.50 -1.47
CA ASP A 124 3.83 4.05 -1.69
C ASP A 124 3.75 2.88 -2.70
N VAL A 125 4.83 2.59 -3.42
CA VAL A 125 4.90 1.47 -4.37
C VAL A 125 4.81 0.14 -3.60
N PRO A 126 3.75 -0.67 -3.81
CA PRO A 126 3.55 -1.88 -3.03
C PRO A 126 4.48 -3.00 -3.49
N THR A 127 4.75 -3.96 -2.59
CA THR A 127 5.58 -5.12 -2.88
C THR A 127 4.98 -5.97 -4.01
N ALA A 128 5.65 -5.99 -5.16
CA ALA A 128 5.26 -6.78 -6.34
C ALA A 128 6.42 -6.87 -7.34
N VAL A 129 6.21 -7.65 -8.40
CA VAL A 129 7.09 -7.74 -9.56
C VAL A 129 6.61 -6.74 -10.60
N TYR A 130 7.53 -5.95 -11.13
CA TYR A 130 7.26 -4.86 -12.06
C TYR A 130 8.15 -4.90 -13.30
N PHE A 131 7.72 -4.16 -14.33
CA PHE A 131 8.50 -3.75 -15.48
C PHE A 131 8.19 -2.27 -15.78
N VAL A 132 9.05 -1.62 -16.57
CA VAL A 132 8.84 -0.22 -16.97
C VAL A 132 8.27 -0.16 -18.38
N ARG A 133 7.29 0.73 -18.57
CA ARG A 133 6.73 1.07 -19.86
C ARG A 133 6.78 2.56 -20.08
N ALA A 134 7.24 2.98 -21.25
CA ALA A 134 7.17 4.35 -21.71
C ALA A 134 6.01 4.47 -22.71
N TYR A 135 5.25 5.56 -22.60
CA TYR A 135 4.22 5.95 -23.57
C TYR A 135 4.58 7.29 -24.16
N ALA A 136 4.51 7.41 -25.49
CA ALA A 136 4.57 8.67 -26.19
C ALA A 136 3.15 9.24 -26.33
N TYR A 137 3.01 10.53 -26.04
CA TYR A 137 1.78 11.29 -26.11
C TYR A 137 1.87 12.34 -27.21
N ASN A 138 0.75 12.57 -27.90
CA ASN A 138 0.61 13.67 -28.83
C ASN A 138 0.15 14.97 -28.13
N SER A 139 0.06 16.05 -28.89
CA SER A 139 -0.41 17.36 -28.43
C SER A 139 -1.84 17.35 -27.88
N SER A 140 -2.66 16.35 -28.25
CA SER A 140 -4.01 16.14 -27.72
C SER A 140 -4.04 15.31 -26.44
N GLY A 141 -2.88 14.87 -25.94
CA GLY A 141 -2.78 14.04 -24.73
C GLY A 141 -3.16 12.58 -24.94
N ASN A 142 -3.22 12.09 -26.18
CA ASN A 142 -3.49 10.69 -26.50
C ASN A 142 -2.20 9.91 -26.68
N GLU A 143 -2.17 8.66 -26.21
CA GLU A 143 -1.06 7.75 -26.44
C GLU A 143 -0.97 7.36 -27.93
N VAL A 144 0.21 7.55 -28.51
CA VAL A 144 0.47 7.29 -29.94
C VAL A 144 1.49 6.18 -30.16
N ALA A 145 2.33 5.90 -29.17
CA ALA A 145 3.29 4.79 -29.24
C ALA A 145 3.70 4.35 -27.84
N TYR A 146 4.32 3.17 -27.75
CA TYR A 146 4.86 2.68 -26.49
C TYR A 146 6.25 2.06 -26.66
N GLY A 147 6.89 1.84 -25.52
CA GLY A 147 8.08 1.02 -25.37
C GLY A 147 8.06 0.36 -23.99
N GLN A 148 8.68 -0.80 -23.85
CA GLN A 148 8.73 -1.50 -22.57
C GLN A 148 10.04 -2.26 -22.42
N THR A 149 10.48 -2.44 -21.17
CA THR A 149 11.72 -3.16 -20.85
C THR A 149 11.60 -4.67 -21.03
N THR A 150 10.36 -5.19 -21.04
CA THR A 150 10.06 -6.62 -21.06
C THR A 150 9.64 -7.12 -22.45
N ASP A 151 9.78 -8.42 -22.65
CA ASP A 151 9.40 -9.13 -23.87
C ASP A 151 7.87 -9.11 -24.09
N ALA A 152 7.41 -9.47 -25.30
CA ALA A 152 5.96 -9.52 -25.60
C ALA A 152 5.18 -10.46 -24.65
N LYS A 153 5.84 -11.54 -24.19
CA LYS A 153 5.31 -12.49 -23.20
C LYS A 153 5.45 -12.03 -21.75
N LYS A 154 6.05 -10.86 -21.51
CA LYS A 154 6.31 -10.26 -20.18
C LYS A 154 7.03 -11.22 -19.22
N SER A 155 8.05 -11.93 -19.70
CA SER A 155 8.72 -13.01 -18.97
C SER A 155 10.20 -12.75 -18.65
N ARG A 156 10.76 -11.62 -19.10
CA ARG A 156 12.18 -11.25 -18.94
C ARG A 156 12.28 -9.77 -18.52
N ASN A 157 13.40 -9.40 -17.90
CA ASN A 157 13.68 -8.04 -17.41
C ASN A 157 12.61 -7.56 -16.41
N LEU A 158 12.19 -8.46 -15.54
CA LEU A 158 11.27 -8.21 -14.45
C LEU A 158 12.08 -8.01 -13.18
N PHE A 159 11.74 -7.00 -12.39
CA PHE A 159 12.36 -6.78 -11.08
C PHE A 159 11.30 -6.74 -9.99
N LYS A 160 11.69 -7.14 -8.78
CA LYS A 160 10.80 -7.14 -7.62
C LYS A 160 11.05 -5.87 -6.82
N VAL A 161 10.01 -5.11 -6.57
CA VAL A 161 10.07 -4.01 -5.60
C VAL A 161 9.57 -4.53 -4.27
N GLN A 162 10.32 -4.26 -3.21
CA GLN A 162 9.94 -4.48 -1.83
C GLN A 162 9.56 -3.14 -1.21
N ALA A 163 8.29 -2.97 -0.89
CA ALA A 163 7.78 -1.79 -0.21
C ALA A 163 8.37 -1.69 1.19
N ILE A 164 8.44 -0.46 1.72
CA ILE A 164 8.71 -0.25 3.13
C ILE A 164 7.51 -0.79 3.91
N SER A 165 7.76 -1.84 4.69
CA SER A 165 6.78 -2.39 5.62
C SER A 165 6.47 -1.35 6.68
N GLY A 166 5.25 -0.80 6.68
CA GLY A 166 4.73 0.01 7.79
C GLY A 166 4.51 -0.78 9.08
N ARG A 167 4.69 -2.11 9.06
CA ARG A 167 4.71 -2.95 10.26
C ARG A 167 6.02 -2.71 11.00
N HIS A 168 6.04 -1.70 11.86
CA HIS A 168 7.11 -1.48 12.81
C HIS A 168 7.07 -2.55 13.91
N SER A 169 8.22 -3.09 14.28
CA SER A 169 8.34 -4.03 15.42
C SER A 169 7.74 -3.46 16.71
N SER A 170 7.75 -2.12 16.86
CA SER A 170 7.14 -1.44 18.00
C SER A 170 5.61 -1.64 18.09
N LEU A 171 4.90 -1.69 16.96
CA LEU A 171 3.46 -1.93 16.93
C LEU A 171 3.12 -3.37 17.32
N ASP A 172 3.90 -4.33 16.85
CA ASP A 172 3.74 -5.74 17.24
C ASP A 172 3.95 -5.92 18.74
N ILE A 173 5.04 -5.35 19.29
CA ILE A 173 5.38 -5.41 20.71
C ILE A 173 4.29 -4.73 21.56
N ALA A 174 3.86 -3.53 21.19
CA ALA A 174 2.80 -2.82 21.91
C ALA A 174 1.51 -3.63 21.96
N SER A 175 1.12 -4.28 20.85
CA SER A 175 -0.09 -5.12 20.82
C SER A 175 -0.03 -6.29 21.81
N VAL A 176 1.15 -6.92 21.92
CA VAL A 176 1.39 -8.03 22.87
C VAL A 176 1.29 -7.51 24.31
N CYS A 177 1.94 -6.38 24.62
CA CYS A 177 1.86 -5.78 25.95
C CYS A 177 0.42 -5.41 26.36
N PHE A 178 -0.35 -4.76 25.47
CA PHE A 178 -1.75 -4.43 25.76
C PHE A 178 -2.60 -5.67 25.96
N SER A 179 -2.39 -6.74 25.20
CA SER A 179 -3.11 -7.99 25.37
C SER A 179 -2.83 -8.66 26.73
N ALA A 180 -1.57 -8.64 27.18
CA ALA A 180 -1.17 -9.21 28.46
C ALA A 180 -1.77 -8.43 29.63
N LEU A 181 -1.77 -7.09 29.55
CA LEU A 181 -2.40 -6.23 30.55
C LEU A 181 -3.90 -6.47 30.66
N LEU A 182 -4.59 -6.67 29.52
CA LEU A 182 -6.02 -6.99 29.51
C LEU A 182 -6.30 -8.35 30.14
N CYS A 183 -5.52 -9.38 29.81
CA CYS A 183 -5.65 -10.71 30.43
C CYS A 183 -5.41 -10.65 31.94
N TYR A 184 -4.38 -9.92 32.38
CA TYR A 184 -4.09 -9.72 33.79
C TYR A 184 -5.23 -9.01 34.52
N LEU A 185 -5.72 -7.90 33.97
CA LEU A 185 -6.86 -7.17 34.54
C LEU A 185 -8.11 -8.04 34.61
N TRP A 186 -8.36 -8.85 33.58
CA TRP A 186 -9.47 -9.80 33.56
C TRP A 186 -9.37 -10.85 34.67
N LEU A 187 -8.18 -11.41 34.90
CA LEU A 187 -7.95 -12.38 35.98
C LEU A 187 -8.13 -11.74 37.36
N VAL A 188 -7.62 -10.52 37.56
CA VAL A 188 -7.80 -9.77 38.82
C VAL A 188 -9.29 -9.49 39.06
N LEU A 189 -10.02 -9.00 38.06
CA LEU A 189 -11.46 -8.76 38.15
C LEU A 189 -12.25 -10.06 38.38
N TRP A 190 -11.84 -11.16 37.76
CA TRP A 190 -12.46 -12.47 37.97
C TRP A 190 -12.23 -12.98 39.40
N CYS A 191 -11.01 -12.88 39.91
CA CYS A 191 -10.68 -13.22 41.30
C CYS A 191 -11.50 -12.36 42.27
N TRP A 192 -11.56 -11.05 42.04
CA TRP A 192 -12.32 -10.12 42.87
C TRP A 192 -13.83 -10.42 42.86
N ARG A 193 -14.43 -10.63 41.67
CA ARG A 193 -15.84 -11.02 41.55
C ARG A 193 -16.14 -12.35 42.24
N ARG A 194 -15.19 -13.29 42.23
CA ARG A 194 -15.33 -14.58 42.91
C ARG A 194 -15.34 -14.41 44.44
N GLU A 195 -14.54 -13.51 44.99
CA GLU A 195 -14.55 -13.20 46.43
C GLU A 195 -15.88 -12.61 46.90
N GLU A 196 -16.47 -11.68 46.15
CA GLU A 196 -17.79 -11.11 46.48
C GLU A 196 -18.87 -12.20 46.54
N GLY A 197 -18.87 -13.13 45.58
CA GLY A 197 -19.79 -14.27 45.57
C GLY A 197 -19.56 -15.29 46.71
N ILE A 198 -18.38 -15.33 47.31
CA ILE A 198 -18.09 -16.13 48.51
C ILE A 198 -18.60 -15.40 49.75
N GLN A 199 -18.36 -14.09 49.87
CA GLN A 199 -18.81 -13.29 51.02
C GLN A 199 -20.34 -13.28 51.16
N GLN A 200 -21.07 -13.17 50.04
CA GLN A 200 -22.53 -13.28 50.06
C GLN A 200 -23.01 -14.65 50.56
N ARG A 201 -22.40 -15.76 50.10
CA ARG A 201 -22.74 -17.12 50.56
C ARG A 201 -22.37 -17.39 52.02
N ILE A 202 -21.36 -16.71 52.56
CA ILE A 202 -21.01 -16.76 53.99
C ILE A 202 -22.05 -15.98 54.82
N LYS A 203 -22.54 -14.85 54.31
CA LYS A 203 -23.54 -14.02 55.00
C LYS A 203 -24.90 -14.71 55.16
N GLU A 204 -25.26 -15.62 54.25
CA GLU A 204 -26.52 -16.39 54.27
C GLU A 204 -26.50 -17.63 55.19
N ARG A 205 -25.35 -18.02 55.77
CA ARG A 205 -25.26 -19.12 56.75
C ARG A 205 -24.94 -18.61 58.17
N PRO A 206 -25.94 -18.40 59.04
CA PRO A 206 -25.76 -17.76 60.35
C PRO A 206 -24.90 -18.56 61.36
N MET A 207 -24.63 -19.86 61.10
CA MET A 207 -23.90 -20.73 62.03
C MET A 207 -22.35 -20.60 61.95
N LEU A 208 -21.81 -19.85 60.97
CA LEU A 208 -20.34 -19.65 60.79
C LEU A 208 -19.82 -18.28 61.25
N ARG A 209 -20.66 -17.46 61.92
CA ARG A 209 -20.28 -16.10 62.37
C ARG A 209 -19.21 -16.04 63.47
N GLN A 210 -18.99 -17.12 64.22
CA GLN A 210 -18.09 -17.10 65.39
C GLN A 210 -16.61 -17.36 65.02
N LEU A 211 -16.30 -17.92 63.84
CA LEU A 211 -14.93 -18.26 63.47
C LEU A 211 -14.23 -17.23 62.57
N THR A 212 -14.96 -16.33 61.91
CA THR A 212 -14.38 -15.38 60.93
C THR A 212 -13.92 -14.05 61.53
N MET A 213 -14.39 -13.66 62.72
CA MET A 213 -13.94 -12.41 63.37
C MET A 213 -12.52 -12.47 63.97
N SER A 214 -11.97 -13.66 64.23
CA SER A 214 -10.60 -13.79 64.74
C SER A 214 -9.54 -13.84 63.64
N TYR A 215 -9.90 -14.30 62.43
CA TYR A 215 -8.93 -14.49 61.33
C TYR A 215 -8.73 -13.23 60.45
N SER A 216 -9.69 -12.30 60.45
CA SER A 216 -9.64 -11.12 59.57
C SER A 216 -8.61 -10.05 59.99
N ARG A 217 -8.11 -10.08 61.25
CA ARG A 217 -7.15 -9.09 61.75
C ARG A 217 -5.67 -9.43 61.42
N LYS A 218 -5.37 -10.61 60.88
CA LYS A 218 -3.97 -11.01 60.56
C LYS A 218 -3.58 -10.96 59.08
N TYR A 219 -4.53 -10.78 58.16
CA TYR A 219 -4.24 -10.84 56.71
C TYR A 219 -4.63 -9.58 55.94
N PHE A 220 -5.16 -8.55 56.60
CA PHE A 220 -5.46 -7.26 55.98
C PHE A 220 -4.26 -6.31 56.04
N THR A 221 -3.10 -6.78 55.58
CA THR A 221 -2.05 -5.90 55.03
C THR A 221 -2.03 -6.15 53.54
N PHE A 222 -2.87 -5.40 52.84
CA PHE A 222 -2.81 -5.21 51.40
C PHE A 222 -1.35 -4.89 51.00
N PRO A 223 -0.72 -5.58 50.04
CA PRO A 223 0.52 -5.09 49.46
C PRO A 223 0.16 -4.00 48.45
N GLN A 224 -0.31 -2.85 48.93
CA GLN A 224 -0.51 -1.65 48.11
C GLN A 224 0.81 -1.22 47.45
N LYS A 225 1.95 -1.66 47.99
CA LYS A 225 3.29 -1.42 47.44
C LYS A 225 3.62 -2.27 46.20
N SER A 226 3.18 -3.51 46.10
CA SER A 226 3.63 -4.41 45.02
C SER A 226 2.98 -4.11 43.67
N SER A 227 1.73 -3.64 43.66
CA SER A 227 1.02 -3.29 42.42
C SER A 227 1.49 -1.95 41.84
N VAL A 228 1.90 -1.00 42.67
CA VAL A 228 2.44 0.30 42.22
C VAL A 228 3.86 0.13 41.66
N ILE A 229 4.69 -0.69 42.32
CA ILE A 229 6.06 -0.97 41.86
C ILE A 229 6.05 -1.70 40.51
N LEU A 230 5.13 -2.63 40.26
CA LEU A 230 5.10 -3.34 38.98
C LEU A 230 4.69 -2.42 37.81
N ILE A 231 3.82 -1.44 38.06
CA ILE A 231 3.37 -0.45 37.07
C ILE A 231 4.48 0.59 36.79
N GLU A 232 5.18 1.07 37.81
CA GLU A 232 6.35 1.95 37.63
C GLU A 232 7.47 1.23 36.86
N VAL A 233 7.78 -0.03 37.20
CA VAL A 233 8.81 -0.82 36.49
C VAL A 233 8.41 -1.11 35.04
N THR A 234 7.12 -1.29 34.74
CA THR A 234 6.68 -1.46 33.33
C THR A 234 6.66 -0.15 32.54
N LEU A 235 6.38 0.99 33.19
CA LEU A 235 6.47 2.32 32.56
C LEU A 235 7.92 2.72 32.27
N ASP A 236 8.86 2.41 33.17
CA ASP A 236 10.29 2.68 32.96
C ASP A 236 10.88 1.82 31.83
N LEU A 237 10.51 0.53 31.76
CA LEU A 237 10.92 -0.35 30.65
C LEU A 237 10.32 0.08 29.30
N LEU A 238 9.11 0.65 29.28
CA LEU A 238 8.49 1.24 28.10
C LEU A 238 9.20 2.55 27.68
N SER A 239 9.63 3.38 28.63
CA SER A 239 10.39 4.61 28.38
C SER A 239 11.76 4.32 27.74
N GLU A 240 12.49 3.32 28.26
CA GLU A 240 13.82 2.94 27.72
C GLU A 240 13.73 2.28 26.33
N THR A 241 12.66 1.54 26.03
CA THR A 241 12.45 0.95 24.69
C THR A 241 11.99 1.96 23.64
N ILE A 242 11.38 3.08 24.04
CA ILE A 242 11.03 4.18 23.13
C ILE A 242 12.27 5.02 22.78
N ASN A 243 13.17 5.28 23.75
CA ASN A 243 14.37 6.10 23.54
C ASN A 243 15.52 5.39 22.80
N SER A 244 15.56 4.05 22.80
CA SER A 244 16.60 3.29 22.08
C SER A 244 16.30 3.10 20.58
N ASN A 245 15.05 3.31 20.15
CA ASN A 245 14.62 3.12 18.76
C ASN A 245 14.51 4.44 17.96
N SER A 246 14.83 5.58 18.56
CA SER A 246 14.92 6.89 17.88
C SER A 246 16.30 7.14 17.23
N TYR A 247 17.23 6.19 17.38
CA TYR A 247 18.55 6.19 16.73
C TYR A 247 18.75 4.89 15.94
N THR A 248 18.01 4.67 14.85
CA THR A 248 18.41 3.76 13.75
C THR A 248 17.54 3.98 12.53
#